data_AF-A0A1B7Y3R1-F1
#
_entry.id   AF-A0A1B7Y3R1-F1
#
_cell.length_a   1.000
_cell.length_b   1.000
_cell.length_c   1.000
_cell.angle_alpha   90.00
_cell.angle_beta   90.00
_cell.angle_gamma   90.00
#
_symmetry.space_group_name_H-M   'P 1'
#
loop_
_entity.id
_entity.type
_entity.pdbx_description
1 polymer ?
#
loop_
_entity_poly.entity_id
_entity_poly.type
_entity_poly.pdbx_seq_one_letter_code
_entity_poly.pdbx_strand_id
1 'polypeptide(L)'
;MPSAVGSEMIALCIAFLRSSEYIKNPYLKSSLVTLLFSGTWPFMHFKKGVLGDQLYGSKFANDNLLHALMKFYIEAESTGAHTQFYDKFNIRYEIFQVIKCVWGNDIYKQQLTRESKVNRQFFVQFVNLLLNDATYVLDEALTKFPKIHTLQQELEFGNSLSAQEREKKQEELQALEGQAGSYMQLANETLAMMKLFTSALASAFTMPEIVQRLASMLNYNLETLAGPKMGQLKVNNPSKYHFQPRVLLSDFVDIYLNLGSSQAFIDAVASDGRSYKPEVLDKARFILSKRSMKDASELEQFDRLKSKFEESKKITDQAELDLGDIPAEFEDPIMGDLMKDPVILPSKHIVDRGTIVQHLLSDPKDPFTRQPMTVDDVIPHTELKDKIEKWKGERIAAAKARAQGDAMDTTQD
;
A
#
# COMPACT_ATOMS: atom_id res chain seq x y z
N MET A 1 -19.61 31.59 20.55
CA MET A 1 -20.35 31.01 19.40
C MET A 1 -19.32 30.59 18.37
N PRO A 2 -19.31 29.36 17.84
CA PRO A 2 -18.55 29.11 16.61
C PRO A 2 -19.16 30.05 15.57
N SER A 3 -18.36 31.00 15.07
CA SER A 3 -18.88 32.06 14.20
C SER A 3 -19.44 31.45 12.92
N ALA A 4 -20.48 32.07 12.36
CA ALA A 4 -21.07 31.67 11.07
C ALA A 4 -19.98 31.29 10.07
N VAL A 5 -18.93 32.14 9.99
CA VAL A 5 -17.72 32.06 9.14
C VAL A 5 -17.09 30.67 9.02
N GLY A 6 -17.12 29.84 10.07
CA GLY A 6 -16.57 28.48 9.99
C GLY A 6 -17.31 27.60 8.98
N SER A 7 -18.64 27.74 8.92
CA SER A 7 -19.50 26.91 8.08
C SER A 7 -19.41 27.30 6.60
N GLU A 8 -19.38 28.60 6.26
CA GLU A 8 -19.21 29.02 4.88
C GLU A 8 -17.79 28.71 4.38
N MET A 9 -16.78 28.80 5.25
CA MET A 9 -15.41 28.46 4.90
C MET A 9 -15.25 26.96 4.58
N ILE A 10 -15.82 26.07 5.41
CA ILE A 10 -15.86 24.63 5.13
C ILE A 10 -16.61 24.36 3.82
N ALA A 11 -17.77 25.00 3.63
CA ALA A 11 -18.57 24.83 2.42
C ALA A 11 -17.79 25.24 1.17
N LEU A 12 -17.11 26.39 1.22
CA LEU A 12 -16.28 26.92 0.14
C LEU A 12 -15.13 25.97 -0.21
N CYS A 13 -14.34 25.53 0.78
CA CYS A 13 -13.23 24.61 0.57
C CYS A 13 -13.71 23.29 -0.05
N ILE A 14 -14.72 22.65 0.53
CA ILE A 14 -15.22 21.36 0.05
C ILE A 14 -15.85 21.50 -1.34
N ALA A 15 -16.64 22.54 -1.60
CA ALA A 15 -17.30 22.72 -2.89
C ALA A 15 -16.28 22.85 -4.04
N PHE A 16 -15.22 23.63 -3.85
CA PHE A 16 -14.20 23.80 -4.89
C PHE A 16 -13.29 22.57 -5.02
N LEU A 17 -13.02 21.83 -3.95
CA LEU A 17 -12.31 20.55 -4.04
C LEU A 17 -13.17 19.47 -4.73
N ARG A 18 -14.50 19.48 -4.51
CA ARG A 18 -15.44 18.57 -5.18
C ARG A 18 -15.55 18.86 -6.67
N SER A 19 -15.68 20.15 -7.01
CA SER A 19 -15.84 20.66 -8.36
C SER A 19 -14.52 21.25 -8.88
N SER A 20 -13.49 20.40 -8.89
CA SER A 20 -12.12 20.75 -9.24
C SER A 20 -11.91 21.36 -10.63
N GLU A 21 -12.91 21.28 -11.52
CA GLU A 21 -12.93 21.93 -12.84
C GLU A 21 -12.95 23.46 -12.75
N TYR A 22 -13.50 24.03 -11.67
CA TYR A 22 -13.58 25.48 -11.50
C TYR A 22 -12.27 26.13 -11.04
N ILE A 23 -11.37 25.36 -10.43
CA ILE A 23 -10.04 25.83 -10.02
C ILE A 23 -9.01 24.99 -10.75
N LYS A 24 -8.43 25.48 -11.85
CA LYS A 24 -7.39 24.73 -12.57
C LYS A 24 -6.03 24.75 -11.88
N ASN A 25 -5.76 25.77 -11.06
CA ASN A 25 -4.48 25.93 -10.38
C ASN A 25 -4.35 24.95 -9.19
N PRO A 26 -3.42 23.98 -9.23
CA PRO A 26 -3.25 23.01 -8.15
C PRO A 26 -2.79 23.64 -6.83
N TYR A 27 -2.04 24.74 -6.87
CA TYR A 27 -1.58 25.44 -5.66
C TYR A 27 -2.74 26.07 -4.89
N LEU A 28 -3.75 26.60 -5.60
CA LEU A 28 -4.95 27.11 -4.95
C LEU A 28 -5.75 25.99 -4.30
N LYS A 29 -5.87 24.82 -4.94
CA LYS A 29 -6.50 23.64 -4.33
C LYS A 29 -5.74 23.17 -3.10
N SER A 30 -4.41 23.16 -3.16
CA SER A 30 -3.55 22.85 -2.01
C SER A 30 -3.85 23.80 -0.85
N SER A 31 -3.91 25.12 -1.10
CA SER A 31 -4.27 26.09 -0.06
C SER A 31 -5.65 25.85 0.58
N LEU A 32 -6.63 25.33 -0.17
CA LEU A 32 -7.94 24.97 0.41
C LEU A 32 -7.81 23.80 1.39
N VAL A 33 -6.97 22.80 1.07
CA VAL A 33 -6.67 21.70 1.99
C VAL A 33 -5.88 22.21 3.19
N THR A 34 -4.87 23.04 2.99
CA THR A 34 -4.09 23.65 4.06
C THR A 34 -4.98 24.42 5.03
N LEU A 35 -5.99 25.11 4.51
CA LEU A 35 -6.96 25.82 5.34
C LEU A 35 -7.83 24.87 6.18
N LEU A 36 -8.32 23.78 5.58
CA LEU A 36 -9.07 22.74 6.30
C LEU A 36 -8.19 22.10 7.39
N PHE A 37 -6.96 21.73 7.03
CA PHE A 37 -5.96 21.15 7.93
C PHE A 37 -5.62 22.07 9.09
N SER A 38 -5.29 23.34 8.82
CA SER A 38 -5.02 24.34 9.86
C SER A 38 -6.21 24.51 10.80
N GLY A 39 -7.43 24.39 10.26
CA GLY A 39 -8.68 24.40 11.03
C GLY A 39 -8.86 23.20 11.97
N THR A 40 -8.12 22.11 11.77
CA THR A 40 -8.13 20.93 12.66
C THR A 40 -7.13 20.99 13.81
N TRP A 41 -6.25 22.00 13.84
CA TRP A 41 -5.23 22.11 14.88
C TRP A 41 -5.85 22.44 16.23
N PRO A 42 -5.55 21.66 17.30
CA PRO A 42 -6.07 21.93 18.63
C PRO A 42 -5.73 23.35 19.07
N PHE A 43 -6.74 24.10 19.52
CA PHE A 43 -6.58 25.48 19.95
C PHE A 43 -7.40 25.76 21.20
N MET A 44 -6.72 26.12 22.30
CA MET A 44 -7.35 26.34 23.61
C MET A 44 -8.25 25.17 24.03
N HIS A 45 -9.58 25.38 24.09
CA HIS A 45 -10.57 24.37 24.45
C HIS A 45 -11.08 23.55 23.26
N PHE A 46 -10.74 23.92 22.03
CA PHE A 46 -11.10 23.19 20.81
C PHE A 46 -10.15 22.03 20.56
N LYS A 47 -10.47 20.85 21.10
CA LYS A 47 -9.61 19.64 20.96
C LYS A 47 -9.45 19.16 19.50
N LYS A 48 -10.41 19.44 18.63
CA LYS A 48 -10.38 19.12 17.18
C LYS A 48 -10.08 20.36 16.32
N GLY A 49 -9.66 21.46 16.93
CA GLY A 49 -9.48 22.75 16.26
C GLY A 49 -10.78 23.47 15.94
N VAL A 50 -10.65 24.67 15.38
CA VAL A 50 -11.75 25.62 15.16
C VAL A 50 -12.77 25.15 14.11
N LEU A 51 -12.37 24.28 13.18
CA LEU A 51 -13.26 23.68 12.17
C LEU A 51 -13.64 22.23 12.49
N GLY A 52 -12.94 21.58 13.41
CA GLY A 52 -13.03 20.13 13.59
C GLY A 52 -14.43 19.63 13.91
N ASP A 53 -15.16 20.29 14.80
CA ASP A 53 -16.51 19.84 15.18
C ASP A 53 -17.52 19.97 14.02
N GLN A 54 -17.38 21.01 13.19
CA GLN A 54 -18.23 21.21 12.02
C GLN A 54 -17.88 20.24 10.89
N LEU A 55 -16.59 19.97 10.67
CA LEU A 55 -16.14 18.91 9.76
C LEU A 55 -16.60 17.54 10.25
N TYR A 56 -16.58 17.30 11.56
CA TYR A 56 -16.95 16.02 12.15
C TYR A 56 -18.46 15.73 12.04
N GLY A 57 -19.32 16.73 12.16
CA GLY A 57 -20.77 16.51 12.33
C GLY A 57 -21.71 17.13 11.29
N SER A 58 -21.28 18.08 10.47
CA SER A 58 -22.21 18.77 9.55
C SER A 58 -22.63 17.86 8.39
N LYS A 59 -23.91 17.94 8.00
CA LYS A 59 -24.44 17.15 6.87
C LYS A 59 -23.67 17.39 5.57
N PHE A 60 -23.34 18.66 5.29
CA PHE A 60 -22.60 19.01 4.08
C PHE A 60 -21.18 18.43 4.05
N ALA A 61 -20.45 18.53 5.17
CA ALA A 61 -19.12 17.95 5.28
C ALA A 61 -19.18 16.44 5.19
N ASN A 62 -20.11 15.80 5.92
CA ASN A 62 -20.35 14.38 5.80
C ASN A 62 -20.53 14.03 4.33
N ASP A 63 -21.54 14.56 3.64
CA ASP A 63 -21.88 14.16 2.26
C ASP A 63 -20.75 14.35 1.21
N ASN A 64 -19.76 15.22 1.43
CA ASN A 64 -18.85 15.66 0.37
C ASN A 64 -17.34 15.63 0.71
N LEU A 65 -16.96 15.77 1.99
CA LEU A 65 -15.56 16.00 2.39
C LEU A 65 -14.66 14.85 1.97
N LEU A 66 -15.02 13.61 2.31
CA LEU A 66 -14.15 12.46 2.10
C LEU A 66 -13.87 12.23 0.61
N HIS A 67 -14.92 12.29 -0.22
CA HIS A 67 -14.75 12.21 -1.67
C HIS A 67 -13.88 13.36 -2.20
N ALA A 68 -14.12 14.59 -1.76
CA ALA A 68 -13.35 15.76 -2.21
C ALA A 68 -11.86 15.61 -1.89
N LEU A 69 -11.53 15.13 -0.69
CA LEU A 69 -10.16 14.86 -0.25
C LEU A 69 -9.51 13.71 -1.05
N MET A 70 -10.21 12.59 -1.25
CA MET A 70 -9.71 11.48 -2.08
C MET A 70 -9.50 11.90 -3.54
N LYS A 71 -10.40 12.70 -4.10
CA LYS A 71 -10.28 13.22 -5.46
C LYS A 71 -9.04 14.08 -5.60
N PHE A 72 -8.83 15.00 -4.66
CA PHE A 72 -7.64 15.85 -4.71
C PHE A 72 -6.34 15.08 -4.42
N TYR A 73 -6.39 14.02 -3.61
CA TYR A 73 -5.26 13.10 -3.42
C TYR A 73 -4.78 12.49 -4.75
N ILE A 74 -5.72 12.11 -5.60
CA ILE A 74 -5.44 11.59 -6.94
C ILE A 74 -4.89 12.71 -7.85
N GLU A 75 -5.57 13.86 -7.89
CA GLU A 75 -5.17 14.99 -8.75
C GLU A 75 -3.76 15.51 -8.43
N ALA A 76 -3.37 15.48 -7.15
CA ALA A 76 -2.04 15.88 -6.68
C ALA A 76 -0.90 15.01 -7.25
N GLU A 77 -1.17 13.86 -7.87
CA GLU A 77 -0.13 13.08 -8.55
C GLU A 77 0.40 13.82 -9.79
N SER A 78 -0.47 14.56 -10.49
CA SER A 78 -0.14 15.25 -11.75
C SER A 78 0.68 16.55 -11.55
N THR A 79 0.89 16.99 -10.31
CA THR A 79 1.54 18.26 -9.98
C THR A 79 3.06 18.12 -9.77
N GLY A 80 3.69 17.06 -10.29
CA GLY A 80 5.04 16.63 -9.89
C GLY A 80 6.19 17.00 -10.84
N ALA A 81 6.47 18.28 -11.09
CA ALA A 81 7.81 18.68 -11.60
C ALA A 81 8.89 18.51 -10.50
N HIS A 82 10.18 18.49 -10.88
CA HIS A 82 11.31 18.06 -10.02
C HIS A 82 11.48 18.78 -8.66
N THR A 83 10.97 20.00 -8.47
CA THR A 83 10.93 20.69 -7.16
C THR A 83 9.58 20.55 -6.42
N GLN A 84 8.54 20.07 -7.10
CA GLN A 84 7.15 19.95 -6.64
C GLN A 84 6.85 18.57 -6.03
N PHE A 85 7.83 17.68 -6.01
CA PHE A 85 7.68 16.35 -5.42
C PHE A 85 7.43 16.40 -3.90
N TYR A 86 8.04 17.36 -3.21
CA TYR A 86 7.74 17.61 -1.79
C TYR A 86 6.35 18.22 -1.60
N ASP A 87 5.86 19.01 -2.56
CA ASP A 87 4.53 19.61 -2.49
C ASP A 87 3.43 18.54 -2.52
N LYS A 88 3.57 17.48 -3.34
CA LYS A 88 2.54 16.42 -3.39
C LYS A 88 2.39 15.69 -2.06
N PHE A 89 3.50 15.34 -1.42
CA PHE A 89 3.44 14.60 -0.17
C PHE A 89 3.00 15.46 1.01
N ASN A 90 3.34 16.76 1.01
CA ASN A 90 2.80 17.71 1.97
C ASN A 90 1.28 17.81 1.84
N ILE A 91 0.76 17.93 0.61
CA ILE A 91 -0.69 17.92 0.35
C ILE A 91 -1.33 16.63 0.89
N ARG A 92 -0.75 15.47 0.60
CA ARG A 92 -1.25 14.16 1.05
C ARG A 92 -1.24 14.04 2.57
N TYR A 93 -0.19 14.52 3.22
CA TYR A 93 -0.12 14.61 4.67
C TYR A 93 -1.28 15.44 5.24
N GLU A 94 -1.51 16.64 4.71
CA GLU A 94 -2.60 17.51 5.18
C GLU A 94 -3.97 16.87 4.98
N ILE A 95 -4.19 16.22 3.82
CA ILE A 95 -5.40 15.43 3.54
C ILE A 95 -5.61 14.38 4.63
N PHE A 96 -4.57 13.61 4.97
CA PHE A 96 -4.66 12.56 5.99
C PHE A 96 -4.97 13.10 7.37
N GLN A 97 -4.41 14.25 7.74
CA GLN A 97 -4.71 14.90 9.03
C GLN A 97 -6.18 15.32 9.12
N VAL A 98 -6.74 15.87 8.04
CA VAL A 98 -8.17 16.20 7.98
C VAL A 98 -9.03 14.93 8.09
N ILE A 99 -8.68 13.85 7.38
CA ILE A 99 -9.40 12.56 7.47
C ILE A 99 -9.35 12.01 8.89
N LYS A 100 -8.17 11.99 9.53
CA LYS A 100 -8.01 11.53 10.92
C LYS A 100 -8.89 12.30 11.91
N CYS A 101 -9.00 13.61 11.74
CA CYS A 101 -9.85 14.46 12.59
C CYS A 101 -11.33 14.03 12.55
N VAL A 102 -11.82 13.62 11.37
CA VAL A 102 -13.22 13.24 11.17
C VAL A 102 -13.50 11.74 11.31
N TRP A 103 -12.46 10.89 11.31
CA TRP A 103 -12.59 9.43 11.22
C TRP A 103 -13.38 8.76 12.35
N GLY A 104 -13.46 9.41 13.51
CA GLY A 104 -14.29 8.96 14.61
C GLY A 104 -15.80 9.00 14.34
N ASN A 105 -16.26 9.62 13.24
CA ASN A 105 -17.65 9.60 12.81
C ASN A 105 -17.85 8.48 11.78
N ASP A 106 -18.63 7.46 12.12
CA ASP A 106 -18.87 6.29 11.27
C ASP A 106 -19.55 6.60 9.93
N ILE A 107 -20.19 7.77 9.78
CA ILE A 107 -20.73 8.21 8.49
C ILE A 107 -19.64 8.26 7.42
N TYR A 108 -18.42 8.71 7.77
CA TYR A 108 -17.31 8.74 6.81
C TYR A 108 -16.85 7.33 6.40
N LYS A 109 -16.89 6.35 7.32
CA LYS A 109 -16.60 4.94 6.99
C LYS A 109 -17.66 4.35 6.06
N GLN A 110 -18.94 4.66 6.31
CA GLN A 110 -20.04 4.25 5.45
C GLN A 110 -19.92 4.84 4.05
N GLN A 111 -19.49 6.10 3.94
CA GLN A 111 -19.23 6.73 2.65
C GLN A 111 -18.08 6.10 1.90
N LEU A 112 -16.97 5.82 2.59
CA LEU A 112 -15.86 5.12 1.94
C LEU A 112 -16.32 3.74 1.43
N THR A 113 -17.17 3.04 2.19
CA THR A 113 -17.79 1.76 1.78
C THR A 113 -18.69 1.92 0.55
N ARG A 114 -19.43 3.04 0.47
CA ARG A 114 -20.28 3.35 -0.67
C ARG A 114 -19.44 3.65 -1.91
N GLU A 115 -18.38 4.46 -1.76
CA GLU A 115 -17.46 4.81 -2.85
C GLU A 115 -16.80 3.56 -3.44
N SER A 116 -16.37 2.61 -2.60
CA SER A 116 -15.76 1.36 -3.08
C SER A 116 -16.72 0.48 -3.90
N LYS A 117 -18.03 0.66 -3.75
CA LYS A 117 -19.07 -0.11 -4.46
C LYS A 117 -19.61 0.63 -5.68
N VAL A 118 -19.88 1.92 -5.55
CA VAL A 118 -20.53 2.73 -6.60
C VAL A 118 -19.51 3.31 -7.58
N ASN A 119 -18.36 3.77 -7.08
CA ASN A 119 -17.32 4.40 -7.88
C ASN A 119 -16.04 3.56 -7.81
N ARG A 120 -16.16 2.26 -8.13
CA ARG A 120 -15.08 1.28 -7.96
C ARG A 120 -13.77 1.72 -8.62
N GLN A 121 -13.81 2.23 -9.86
CA GLN A 121 -12.60 2.68 -10.56
C GLN A 121 -11.89 3.83 -9.83
N PHE A 122 -12.64 4.84 -9.39
CA PHE A 122 -12.11 5.96 -8.60
C PHE A 122 -11.47 5.48 -7.29
N PHE A 123 -12.15 4.58 -6.58
CA PHE A 123 -11.62 4.01 -5.34
C PHE A 123 -10.34 3.19 -5.58
N VAL A 124 -10.33 2.33 -6.61
CA VAL A 124 -9.16 1.54 -6.97
C VAL A 124 -7.97 2.44 -7.33
N GLN A 125 -8.20 3.52 -8.08
CA GLN A 125 -7.16 4.50 -8.40
C GLN A 125 -6.59 5.17 -7.14
N PHE A 126 -7.46 5.60 -6.21
CA PHE A 126 -7.04 6.16 -4.93
C PHE A 126 -6.17 5.18 -4.13
N VAL A 127 -6.63 3.93 -3.99
CA VAL A 127 -5.87 2.90 -3.25
C VAL A 127 -4.56 2.58 -3.97
N ASN A 128 -4.54 2.51 -5.30
CA ASN A 128 -3.30 2.27 -6.04
C ASN A 128 -2.25 3.36 -5.78
N LEU A 129 -2.66 4.63 -5.77
CA LEU A 129 -1.77 5.74 -5.43
C LEU A 129 -1.33 5.69 -3.95
N LEU A 130 -2.23 5.32 -3.04
CA LEU A 130 -1.88 5.12 -1.62
C LEU A 130 -0.82 4.03 -1.46
N LEU A 131 -0.94 2.90 -2.17
CA LEU A 131 0.03 1.81 -2.14
C LEU A 131 1.37 2.20 -2.79
N ASN A 132 1.33 2.92 -3.92
CA ASN A 132 2.51 3.52 -4.54
C ASN A 132 3.26 4.38 -3.53
N ASP A 133 2.55 5.29 -2.87
CA ASP A 133 3.14 6.20 -1.89
C ASP A 133 3.73 5.46 -0.71
N ALA A 134 2.98 4.53 -0.11
CA ALA A 134 3.43 3.74 1.02
C ALA A 134 4.74 3.03 0.70
N THR A 135 4.80 2.38 -0.47
CA THR A 135 6.00 1.68 -0.93
C THR A 135 7.15 2.65 -1.13
N TYR A 136 6.91 3.76 -1.84
CA TYR A 136 7.93 4.72 -2.20
C TYR A 136 8.53 5.43 -0.97
N VAL A 137 7.69 6.01 -0.11
CA VAL A 137 8.17 6.82 1.03
C VAL A 137 8.88 5.97 2.08
N LEU A 138 8.44 4.72 2.29
CA LEU A 138 9.15 3.79 3.15
C LEU A 138 10.50 3.40 2.56
N ASP A 139 10.56 3.06 1.27
CA ASP A 139 11.82 2.67 0.64
C ASP A 139 12.82 3.84 0.63
N GLU A 140 12.39 5.05 0.27
CA GLU A 140 13.22 6.26 0.32
C GLU A 140 13.73 6.58 1.73
N ALA A 141 12.90 6.36 2.76
CA ALA A 141 13.34 6.58 4.13
C ALA A 141 14.37 5.52 4.57
N LEU A 142 14.05 4.24 4.36
CA LEU A 142 14.84 3.12 4.87
C LEU A 142 16.18 2.99 4.14
N THR A 143 16.24 3.25 2.83
CA THR A 143 17.47 3.18 2.03
C THR A 143 18.50 4.25 2.40
N LYS A 144 18.10 5.35 3.05
CA LYS A 144 19.02 6.40 3.53
C LYS A 144 19.72 6.01 4.82
N PHE A 145 19.11 5.19 5.67
CA PHE A 145 19.65 4.84 6.98
C PHE A 145 21.02 4.13 6.95
N PRO A 146 21.30 3.18 6.04
CA PRO A 146 22.64 2.59 5.93
C PRO A 146 23.72 3.64 5.68
N LYS A 147 23.47 4.60 4.80
CA LYS A 147 24.44 5.66 4.48
C LYS A 147 24.61 6.65 5.63
N ILE A 148 23.51 7.02 6.30
CA ILE A 148 23.54 7.83 7.53
C ILE A 148 24.40 7.12 8.59
N HIS A 149 24.19 5.82 8.79
CA HIS A 149 24.96 5.03 9.75
C HIS A 149 26.46 5.04 9.45
N THR A 150 26.84 4.81 8.18
CA THR A 150 28.25 4.86 7.75
C THR A 150 28.86 6.23 8.00
N LEU A 151 28.17 7.32 7.60
CA LEU A 151 28.68 8.68 7.81
C LEU A 151 28.80 9.03 9.30
N GLN A 152 27.86 8.59 10.14
CA GLN A 152 27.94 8.75 11.59
C GLN A 152 29.17 8.05 12.17
N GLN A 153 29.43 6.80 11.77
CA GLN A 153 30.61 6.07 12.23
C GLN A 153 31.93 6.70 11.77
N GLU A 154 32.00 7.14 10.51
CA GLU A 154 33.20 7.77 9.96
C GLU A 154 33.50 9.12 10.63
N LEU A 155 32.49 9.92 10.95
CA LEU A 155 32.68 11.21 11.63
C LEU A 155 33.04 11.06 13.12
N GLU A 156 32.58 9.99 13.77
CA GLU A 156 32.85 9.69 15.17
C GLU A 156 34.20 8.99 15.39
N PHE A 157 34.55 8.01 14.56
CA PHE A 157 35.74 7.15 14.74
C PHE A 157 36.82 7.32 13.65
N GLY A 158 36.59 8.16 12.65
CA GLY A 158 37.54 8.42 11.56
C GLY A 158 38.73 9.26 12.03
N ASN A 159 39.79 8.61 12.50
CA ASN A 159 41.00 9.27 13.04
C ASN A 159 41.88 9.97 12.00
N SER A 160 41.57 9.84 10.70
CA SER A 160 42.42 10.32 9.59
C SER A 160 41.72 11.28 8.63
N LEU A 161 40.55 11.82 8.99
CA LEU A 161 39.81 12.74 8.12
C LEU A 161 40.42 14.14 8.18
N SER A 162 40.70 14.74 7.03
CA SER A 162 41.04 16.16 6.95
C SER A 162 39.86 17.05 7.35
N ALA A 163 40.12 18.32 7.72
CA ALA A 163 39.06 19.26 8.08
C ALA A 163 38.02 19.44 6.96
N GLN A 164 38.48 19.51 5.70
CA GLN A 164 37.62 19.67 4.53
C GLN A 164 36.75 18.43 4.25
N GLU A 165 37.30 17.22 4.42
CA GLU A 165 36.54 15.98 4.28
C GLU A 165 35.49 15.83 5.39
N ARG A 166 35.85 16.24 6.61
CA ARG A 166 34.93 16.23 7.75
C ARG A 166 33.75 17.17 7.51
N GLU A 167 33.99 18.39 7.03
CA GLU A 167 32.94 19.36 6.70
C GLU A 167 32.00 18.82 5.61
N LYS A 168 32.56 18.32 4.50
CA LYS A 168 31.76 17.74 3.40
C LYS A 168 30.87 16.58 3.86
N LYS A 169 31.43 15.66 4.68
CA LYS A 169 30.67 14.53 5.24
C LYS A 169 29.59 14.99 6.21
N GLN A 170 29.84 16.05 6.97
CA GLN A 170 28.86 16.64 7.88
C GLN A 170 27.68 17.27 7.14
N GLU A 171 27.95 18.01 6.05
CA GLU A 171 26.91 18.57 5.18
C GLU A 171 26.07 17.47 4.53
N GLU A 172 26.72 16.44 4.00
CA GLU A 172 26.05 15.28 3.40
C GLU A 172 25.18 14.53 4.43
N LEU A 173 25.71 14.32 5.65
CA LEU A 173 24.97 13.72 6.75
C LEU A 173 23.73 14.56 7.08
N GLN A 174 23.88 15.87 7.26
CA GLN A 174 22.76 16.76 7.59
C GLN A 174 21.68 16.74 6.51
N ALA A 175 22.06 16.73 5.24
CA ALA A 175 21.13 16.62 4.13
C ALA A 175 20.36 15.29 4.13
N LEU A 176 21.06 14.16 4.34
CA LEU A 176 20.43 12.84 4.39
C LEU A 176 19.53 12.69 5.63
N GLU A 177 19.95 13.19 6.78
CA GLU A 177 19.17 13.19 8.02
C GLU A 177 17.85 13.96 7.86
N GLY A 178 17.90 15.14 7.23
CA GLY A 178 16.71 15.92 6.91
C GLY A 178 15.74 15.18 5.99
N GLN A 179 16.25 14.59 4.91
CA GLN A 179 15.44 13.82 3.97
C GLN A 179 14.82 12.56 4.62
N ALA A 180 15.62 11.79 5.38
CA ALA A 180 15.14 10.60 6.06
C ALA A 180 14.05 10.93 7.08
N GLY A 181 14.20 12.02 7.84
CA GLY A 181 13.17 12.49 8.77
C GLY A 181 11.85 12.84 8.07
N SER A 182 11.92 13.61 6.99
CA SER A 182 10.73 13.99 6.20
C SER A 182 10.02 12.77 5.60
N TYR A 183 10.76 11.85 4.96
CA TYR A 183 10.16 10.63 4.39
C TYR A 183 9.59 9.71 5.47
N MET A 184 10.25 9.57 6.62
CA MET A 184 9.72 8.77 7.71
C MET A 184 8.43 9.36 8.31
N GLN A 185 8.32 10.68 8.42
CA GLN A 185 7.07 11.31 8.86
C GLN A 185 5.92 10.93 7.92
N LEU A 186 6.15 11.03 6.60
CA LEU A 186 5.19 10.64 5.58
C LEU A 186 4.87 9.13 5.63
N ALA A 187 5.89 8.29 5.82
CA ALA A 187 5.70 6.84 5.93
C ALA A 187 4.81 6.45 7.11
N ASN A 188 5.07 7.02 8.29
CA ASN A 188 4.24 6.78 9.48
C ASN A 188 2.78 7.20 9.24
N GLU A 189 2.58 8.32 8.57
CA GLU A 189 1.26 8.86 8.26
C GLU A 189 0.49 8.02 7.26
N THR A 190 1.15 7.65 6.16
CA THR A 190 0.59 6.77 5.14
C THR A 190 0.24 5.40 5.72
N LEU A 191 1.12 4.81 6.54
CA LEU A 191 0.86 3.53 7.19
C LEU A 191 -0.31 3.60 8.18
N ALA A 192 -0.38 4.67 8.98
CA ALA A 192 -1.51 4.91 9.88
C ALA A 192 -2.83 5.00 9.10
N MET A 193 -2.84 5.67 7.95
CA MET A 193 -4.02 5.74 7.09
C MET A 193 -4.40 4.41 6.46
N MET A 194 -3.41 3.64 5.99
CA MET A 194 -3.65 2.29 5.50
C MET A 194 -4.28 1.40 6.58
N LYS A 195 -3.81 1.48 7.83
CA LYS A 195 -4.42 0.77 8.94
C LYS A 195 -5.89 1.17 9.16
N LEU A 196 -6.18 2.48 9.16
CA LEU A 196 -7.54 2.98 9.32
C LEU A 196 -8.46 2.50 8.19
N PHE A 197 -8.02 2.58 6.94
CA PHE A 197 -8.84 2.17 5.79
C PHE A 197 -9.02 0.66 5.70
N THR A 198 -7.98 -0.14 5.96
CA THR A 198 -8.09 -1.61 5.94
C THR A 198 -9.01 -2.14 7.03
N SER A 199 -9.02 -1.50 8.23
CA SER A 199 -9.97 -1.85 9.28
C SER A 199 -11.43 -1.53 8.92
N ALA A 200 -11.67 -0.46 8.16
CA ALA A 200 -13.02 -0.07 7.75
C ALA A 200 -13.51 -0.79 6.49
N LEU A 201 -12.60 -1.15 5.57
CA LEU A 201 -12.92 -1.62 4.22
C LEU A 201 -12.14 -2.86 3.77
N ALA A 202 -12.06 -3.88 4.63
CA ALA A 202 -11.31 -5.10 4.31
C ALA A 202 -11.65 -5.64 2.89
N SER A 203 -12.93 -5.78 2.56
CA SER A 203 -13.36 -6.31 1.25
C SER A 203 -12.89 -5.48 0.04
N ALA A 204 -12.71 -4.17 0.21
CA ALA A 204 -12.27 -3.29 -0.88
C ALA A 204 -10.75 -3.39 -1.11
N PHE A 205 -9.97 -3.58 -0.04
CA PHE A 205 -8.52 -3.80 -0.15
C PHE A 205 -8.16 -5.21 -0.64
N THR A 206 -9.11 -6.15 -0.57
CA THR A 206 -8.92 -7.52 -1.07
C THR A 206 -9.58 -7.78 -2.42
N MET A 207 -9.84 -6.73 -3.20
CA MET A 207 -10.26 -6.88 -4.60
C MET A 207 -9.09 -7.39 -5.45
N PRO A 208 -9.33 -8.21 -6.49
CA PRO A 208 -8.27 -8.80 -7.32
C PRO A 208 -7.26 -7.77 -7.87
N GLU A 209 -7.72 -6.56 -8.20
CA GLU A 209 -6.88 -5.49 -8.77
C GLU A 209 -5.91 -4.86 -7.75
N ILE A 210 -6.13 -5.07 -6.45
CA ILE A 210 -5.40 -4.41 -5.35
C ILE A 210 -4.62 -5.42 -4.52
N VAL A 211 -5.22 -6.58 -4.26
CA VAL A 211 -4.80 -7.50 -3.20
C VAL A 211 -3.38 -8.00 -3.37
N GLN A 212 -2.96 -8.35 -4.59
CA GLN A 212 -1.61 -8.85 -4.87
C GLN A 212 -0.56 -7.79 -4.54
N ARG A 213 -0.79 -6.56 -5.02
CA ARG A 213 0.11 -5.43 -4.80
C ARG A 213 0.22 -5.07 -3.32
N LEU A 214 -0.92 -5.06 -2.63
CA LEU A 214 -0.95 -4.82 -1.19
C LEU A 214 -0.16 -5.89 -0.44
N ALA A 215 -0.40 -7.17 -0.75
CA ALA A 215 0.31 -8.28 -0.13
C ALA A 215 1.84 -8.18 -0.35
N SER A 216 2.29 -7.98 -1.58
CA SER A 216 3.72 -7.80 -1.88
C SER A 216 4.32 -6.59 -1.13
N MET A 217 3.60 -5.46 -1.03
CA MET A 217 4.06 -4.29 -0.28
C MET A 217 4.19 -4.60 1.22
N LEU A 218 3.21 -5.28 1.81
CA LEU A 218 3.25 -5.67 3.23
C LEU A 218 4.38 -6.67 3.49
N ASN A 219 4.57 -7.67 2.63
CA ASN A 219 5.62 -8.68 2.77
C ASN A 219 7.00 -8.05 2.67
N TYR A 220 7.23 -7.20 1.67
CA TYR A 220 8.50 -6.50 1.48
C TYR A 220 8.89 -5.66 2.70
N ASN A 221 7.94 -4.90 3.24
CA ASN A 221 8.20 -4.07 4.40
C ASN A 221 8.38 -4.89 5.69
N LEU A 222 7.62 -5.98 5.85
CA LEU A 222 7.79 -6.92 6.96
C LEU A 222 9.18 -7.58 6.91
N GLU A 223 9.62 -8.03 5.73
CA GLU A 223 10.97 -8.56 5.51
C GLU A 223 12.05 -7.53 5.80
N THR A 224 11.83 -6.27 5.43
CA THR A 224 12.81 -5.20 5.69
C THR A 224 12.96 -4.92 7.19
N LEU A 225 11.86 -4.94 7.95
CA LEU A 225 11.82 -4.63 9.38
C LEU A 225 12.12 -5.83 10.30
N ALA A 226 11.81 -7.05 9.87
CA ALA A 226 11.99 -8.27 10.66
C ALA A 226 13.03 -9.24 10.06
N GLY A 227 13.49 -9.03 8.83
CA GLY A 227 14.49 -9.86 8.17
C GLY A 227 15.95 -9.48 8.49
N PRO A 228 16.91 -9.93 7.66
CA PRO A 228 18.34 -9.63 7.81
C PRO A 228 18.68 -8.13 7.63
N LYS A 229 17.95 -7.43 6.76
CA LYS A 229 18.18 -6.02 6.43
C LYS A 229 18.01 -5.08 7.63
N MET A 230 17.20 -5.44 8.62
CA MET A 230 16.96 -4.62 9.81
C MET A 230 18.24 -4.23 10.56
N GLY A 231 19.29 -5.06 10.51
CA GLY A 231 20.58 -4.74 11.11
C GLY A 231 21.26 -3.49 10.50
N GLN A 232 21.01 -3.23 9.21
CA GLN A 232 21.58 -2.12 8.44
C GLN A 232 20.79 -0.80 8.64
N LEU A 233 19.60 -0.87 9.23
CA LEU A 233 18.74 0.29 9.48
C LEU A 233 19.03 0.96 10.84
N LYS A 234 20.08 0.52 11.53
CA LYS A 234 20.47 1.09 12.83
C LYS A 234 21.10 2.46 12.61
N VAL A 235 20.52 3.48 13.24
CA VAL A 235 21.05 4.84 13.24
C VAL A 235 21.09 5.37 14.66
N ASN A 236 21.99 6.32 14.92
CA ASN A 236 22.04 7.02 16.20
C ASN A 236 20.78 7.87 16.36
N ASN A 237 20.17 7.81 17.55
CA ASN A 237 18.94 8.53 17.91
C ASN A 237 17.79 8.36 16.87
N PRO A 238 17.23 7.15 16.71
CA PRO A 238 16.22 6.88 15.67
C PRO A 238 14.95 7.73 15.80
N SER A 239 14.62 8.18 17.02
CA SER A 239 13.48 9.07 17.29
C SER A 239 13.60 10.43 16.59
N LYS A 240 14.83 10.92 16.32
CA LYS A 240 15.07 12.14 15.54
C LYS A 240 14.44 12.08 14.14
N TYR A 241 14.36 10.88 13.58
CA TYR A 241 13.80 10.63 12.25
C TYR A 241 12.38 10.10 12.31
N HIS A 242 11.70 10.16 13.46
CA HIS A 242 10.41 9.48 13.66
C HIS A 242 10.47 7.96 13.35
N PHE A 243 11.65 7.35 13.39
CA PHE A 243 11.83 5.94 13.04
C PHE A 243 11.61 5.07 14.27
N GLN A 244 10.45 4.42 14.31
CA GLN A 244 10.06 3.51 15.38
C GLN A 244 9.77 2.12 14.79
N PRO A 245 10.80 1.31 14.47
CA PRO A 245 10.63 0.05 13.74
C PRO A 245 9.68 -0.93 14.41
N ARG A 246 9.58 -0.89 15.75
CA ARG A 246 8.65 -1.74 16.52
C ARG A 246 7.19 -1.33 16.34
N VAL A 247 6.94 -0.03 16.27
CA VAL A 247 5.60 0.53 16.02
C VAL A 247 5.19 0.23 14.60
N LEU A 248 6.07 0.50 13.62
CA LEU A 248 5.84 0.14 12.21
C LEU A 248 5.52 -1.34 12.04
N LEU A 249 6.32 -2.22 12.67
CA LEU A 249 6.08 -3.66 12.64
C LEU A 249 4.71 -4.04 13.22
N SER A 250 4.30 -3.40 14.32
CA SER A 250 2.99 -3.60 14.92
C SER A 250 1.86 -3.13 13.99
N ASP A 251 2.03 -1.99 13.35
CA ASP A 251 1.07 -1.42 12.41
C ASP A 251 0.94 -2.27 11.13
N PHE A 252 2.03 -2.87 10.65
CA PHE A 252 1.95 -3.84 9.56
C PHE A 252 1.15 -5.07 9.97
N VAL A 253 1.40 -5.63 11.16
CA VAL A 253 0.63 -6.77 11.67
C VAL A 253 -0.85 -6.42 11.86
N ASP A 254 -1.19 -5.20 12.29
CA ASP A 254 -2.57 -4.72 12.29
C ASP A 254 -3.23 -4.83 10.91
N ILE A 255 -2.53 -4.44 9.85
CA ILE A 255 -3.05 -4.52 8.48
C ILE A 255 -3.24 -5.98 8.05
N TYR A 256 -2.30 -6.87 8.37
CA TYR A 256 -2.49 -8.31 8.12
C TYR A 256 -3.74 -8.84 8.84
N LEU A 257 -3.93 -8.48 10.11
CA LEU A 257 -5.07 -8.92 10.91
C LEU A 257 -6.40 -8.36 10.38
N ASN A 258 -6.43 -7.10 9.97
CA ASN A 258 -7.61 -6.46 9.37
C ASN A 258 -8.09 -7.19 8.11
N LEU A 259 -7.17 -7.78 7.33
CA LEU A 259 -7.44 -8.41 6.04
C LEU A 259 -7.45 -9.93 6.09
N GLY A 260 -7.01 -10.53 7.20
CA GLY A 260 -6.79 -11.97 7.37
C GLY A 260 -8.04 -12.84 7.37
N SER A 261 -9.24 -12.25 7.29
CA SER A 261 -10.48 -12.99 7.04
C SER A 261 -10.73 -13.27 5.56
N SER A 262 -10.01 -12.61 4.65
CA SER A 262 -10.20 -12.74 3.20
C SER A 262 -9.26 -13.79 2.62
N GLN A 263 -9.82 -14.81 1.97
CA GLN A 263 -9.03 -15.85 1.32
C GLN A 263 -8.16 -15.28 0.20
N ALA A 264 -8.68 -14.32 -0.58
CA ALA A 264 -7.91 -13.66 -1.63
C ALA A 264 -6.65 -12.96 -1.09
N PHE A 265 -6.71 -12.41 0.12
CA PHE A 265 -5.54 -11.83 0.77
C PHE A 265 -4.56 -12.88 1.29
N ILE A 266 -5.07 -13.97 1.85
CA ILE A 266 -4.25 -15.10 2.30
C ILE A 266 -3.45 -15.67 1.13
N ASP A 267 -4.12 -15.94 0.01
CA ASP A 267 -3.49 -16.49 -1.20
C ASP A 267 -2.48 -15.49 -1.79
N ALA A 268 -2.81 -14.20 -1.84
CA ALA A 268 -1.90 -13.16 -2.31
C ALA A 268 -0.62 -13.07 -1.47
N VAL A 269 -0.73 -13.10 -0.13
CA VAL A 269 0.42 -13.08 0.78
C VAL A 269 1.29 -14.32 0.60
N ALA A 270 0.66 -15.50 0.51
CA ALA A 270 1.37 -16.77 0.36
C ALA A 270 2.07 -16.90 -1.01
N SER A 271 1.43 -16.43 -2.09
CA SER A 271 1.96 -16.51 -3.46
C SER A 271 3.15 -15.60 -3.75
N ASP A 272 3.43 -14.61 -2.90
CA ASP A 272 4.53 -13.66 -3.09
C ASP A 272 5.91 -14.28 -2.83
N GLY A 273 6.43 -15.03 -3.80
CA GLY A 273 7.70 -15.75 -3.71
C GLY A 273 8.94 -14.86 -3.47
N ARG A 274 8.82 -13.53 -3.64
CA ARG A 274 9.93 -12.60 -3.45
C ARG A 274 10.21 -12.31 -1.97
N SER A 275 9.17 -12.00 -1.21
CA SER A 275 9.31 -11.46 0.15
C SER A 275 8.57 -12.26 1.22
N TYR A 276 7.59 -13.10 0.86
CA TYR A 276 6.95 -14.01 1.83
C TYR A 276 7.94 -15.07 2.33
N LYS A 277 8.17 -15.09 3.64
CA LYS A 277 9.04 -16.06 4.34
C LYS A 277 8.45 -16.36 5.71
N PRO A 278 8.02 -17.61 6.02
CA PRO A 278 7.47 -17.96 7.32
C PRO A 278 8.34 -17.50 8.50
N GLU A 279 9.66 -17.58 8.36
CA GLU A 279 10.63 -17.21 9.39
C GLU A 279 10.62 -15.71 9.69
N VAL A 280 10.28 -14.88 8.69
CA VAL A 280 10.13 -13.43 8.88
C VAL A 280 8.89 -13.14 9.72
N LEU A 281 7.77 -13.82 9.48
CA LEU A 281 6.55 -13.69 10.29
C LEU A 281 6.77 -14.19 11.72
N ASP A 282 7.48 -15.31 11.89
CA ASP A 282 7.87 -15.82 13.22
C ASP A 282 8.71 -14.79 13.99
N LYS A 283 9.72 -14.22 13.33
CA LYS A 283 10.57 -13.20 13.93
C LYS A 283 9.78 -11.93 14.25
N ALA A 284 8.86 -11.51 13.39
CA ALA A 284 7.96 -10.39 13.66
C ALA A 284 7.12 -10.66 14.92
N ARG A 285 6.48 -11.84 15.00
CA ARG A 285 5.69 -12.27 16.16
C ARG A 285 6.52 -12.28 17.44
N PHE A 286 7.75 -12.80 17.39
CA PHE A 286 8.68 -12.82 18.52
C PHE A 286 9.03 -11.40 19.00
N ILE A 287 9.37 -10.49 18.08
CA ILE A 287 9.70 -9.10 18.41
C ILE A 287 8.51 -8.40 19.09
N LEU A 288 7.30 -8.56 18.55
CA LEU A 288 6.10 -7.94 19.10
C LEU A 288 5.75 -8.49 20.50
N SER A 289 5.92 -9.80 20.71
CA SER A 289 5.77 -10.45 22.02
C SER A 289 6.75 -9.89 23.05
N LYS A 290 8.05 -9.94 22.72
CA LYS A 290 9.13 -9.58 23.64
C LYS A 290 9.10 -8.11 24.06
N ARG A 291 8.48 -7.26 23.23
CA ARG A 291 8.37 -5.82 23.46
C ARG A 291 6.99 -5.39 23.93
N SER A 292 6.08 -6.34 24.18
CA SER A 292 4.70 -6.07 24.61
C SER A 292 3.98 -5.09 23.70
N MET A 293 4.22 -5.20 22.38
CA MET A 293 3.57 -4.34 21.37
C MET A 293 2.16 -4.83 21.00
N LYS A 294 1.85 -6.09 21.35
CA LYS A 294 0.59 -6.78 21.07
C LYS A 294 0.15 -7.58 22.28
N ASP A 295 -1.17 -7.66 22.49
CA ASP A 295 -1.74 -8.49 23.54
C ASP A 295 -1.78 -9.98 23.16
N ALA A 296 -2.10 -10.84 24.13
CA ALA A 296 -2.12 -12.28 23.91
C ALA A 296 -3.15 -12.73 22.86
N SER A 297 -4.30 -12.05 22.77
CA SER A 297 -5.36 -12.35 21.81
C SER A 297 -4.92 -11.98 20.39
N GLU A 298 -4.37 -10.79 20.19
CA GLU A 298 -3.85 -10.34 18.90
C GLU A 298 -2.71 -11.24 18.40
N LEU A 299 -1.82 -11.65 19.29
CA LEU A 299 -0.73 -12.57 18.96
C LEU A 299 -1.25 -13.94 18.53
N GLU A 300 -2.27 -14.46 19.20
CA GLU A 300 -2.91 -15.73 18.83
C GLU A 300 -3.65 -15.63 17.49
N GLN A 301 -4.31 -14.49 17.22
CA GLN A 301 -4.90 -14.22 15.91
C GLN A 301 -3.83 -14.20 14.81
N PHE A 302 -2.67 -13.62 15.09
CA PHE A 302 -1.56 -13.59 14.14
C PHE A 302 -0.96 -14.98 13.91
N ASP A 303 -0.82 -15.80 14.96
CA ASP A 303 -0.36 -17.18 14.85
C ASP A 303 -1.34 -18.03 14.00
N ARG A 304 -2.66 -17.88 14.18
CA ARG A 304 -3.67 -18.50 13.31
C ARG A 304 -3.55 -18.05 11.85
N LEU A 305 -3.31 -16.76 11.63
CA LEU A 305 -3.19 -16.19 10.29
C LEU A 305 -1.93 -16.71 9.57
N LYS A 306 -0.81 -16.84 10.29
CA LYS A 306 0.41 -17.45 9.76
C LYS A 306 0.18 -18.89 9.29
N SER A 307 -0.52 -19.71 10.08
CA SER A 307 -0.85 -21.08 9.68
C SER A 307 -1.68 -21.13 8.39
N LYS A 308 -2.61 -20.16 8.19
CA LYS A 308 -3.36 -20.07 6.93
C LYS A 308 -2.49 -19.70 5.73
N PHE A 309 -1.51 -18.81 5.91
CA PHE A 309 -0.57 -18.49 4.83
C PHE A 309 0.29 -19.71 4.45
N GLU A 310 0.79 -20.46 5.44
CA GLU A 310 1.54 -21.70 5.20
C GLU A 310 0.70 -22.77 4.50
N GLU A 311 -0.55 -22.95 4.91
CA GLU A 311 -1.47 -23.89 4.26
C GLU A 311 -1.76 -23.48 2.81
N SER A 312 -2.10 -22.21 2.57
CA SER A 312 -2.33 -21.68 1.22
C SER A 312 -1.08 -21.82 0.34
N LYS A 313 0.11 -21.58 0.88
CA LYS A 313 1.39 -21.77 0.17
C LYS A 313 1.60 -23.23 -0.23
N LYS A 314 1.40 -24.18 0.70
CA LYS A 314 1.51 -25.62 0.40
C LYS A 314 0.53 -26.07 -0.68
N ILE A 315 -0.71 -25.58 -0.63
CA ILE A 315 -1.72 -25.89 -1.65
C ILE A 315 -1.29 -25.35 -3.01
N THR A 316 -0.77 -24.13 -3.05
CA THR A 316 -0.33 -23.47 -4.29
C THR A 316 0.88 -24.18 -4.88
N ASP A 317 1.91 -24.44 -4.07
CA ASP A 317 3.13 -25.13 -4.49
C ASP A 317 2.82 -26.55 -5.00
N GLN A 318 1.91 -27.28 -4.34
CA GLN A 318 1.47 -28.58 -4.81
C GLN A 318 0.71 -28.47 -6.15
N ALA A 319 -0.16 -27.47 -6.30
CA ALA A 319 -0.88 -27.25 -7.54
C ALA A 319 0.06 -26.90 -8.71
N GLU A 320 1.12 -26.12 -8.46
CA GLU A 320 2.16 -25.82 -9.45
C GLU A 320 2.94 -27.09 -9.85
N LEU A 321 3.33 -27.91 -8.87
CA LEU A 321 3.97 -29.21 -9.12
C LEU A 321 3.08 -30.14 -9.95
N ASP A 322 1.78 -30.16 -9.69
CA ASP A 322 0.80 -30.97 -10.41
C ASP A 322 0.60 -30.50 -11.87
N LEU A 323 0.70 -29.19 -12.12
CA LEU A 323 0.57 -28.62 -13.47
C LEU A 323 1.84 -28.88 -14.30
N GLY A 324 3.01 -28.77 -13.67
CA GLY A 324 4.32 -28.87 -14.35
C GLY A 324 4.53 -27.73 -15.34
N ASP A 325 5.33 -27.98 -16.37
CA ASP A 325 5.69 -26.94 -17.35
C ASP A 325 4.46 -26.37 -18.09
N ILE A 326 4.28 -25.06 -17.97
CA ILE A 326 3.20 -24.31 -18.62
C ILE A 326 3.62 -24.05 -20.09
N PRO A 327 2.75 -24.34 -21.07
CA PRO A 327 2.99 -23.93 -22.46
C PRO A 327 3.09 -22.41 -22.59
N ALA A 328 4.07 -21.93 -23.36
CA ALA A 328 4.34 -20.50 -23.53
C ALA A 328 3.13 -19.70 -24.05
N GLU A 329 2.21 -20.33 -24.79
CA GLU A 329 0.96 -19.69 -25.25
C GLU A 329 -0.08 -19.43 -24.13
N PHE A 330 0.10 -20.03 -22.96
CA PHE A 330 -0.77 -19.87 -21.79
C PHE A 330 -0.15 -18.99 -20.71
N GLU A 331 1.14 -18.67 -20.83
CA GLU A 331 1.86 -17.79 -19.92
C GLU A 331 1.56 -16.32 -20.21
N ASP A 332 1.36 -15.54 -19.15
CA ASP A 332 1.30 -14.09 -19.25
C ASP A 332 2.69 -13.57 -19.62
N PRO A 333 2.85 -12.80 -20.71
CA PRO A 333 4.16 -12.36 -21.19
C PRO A 333 4.84 -11.31 -20.30
N ILE A 334 4.13 -10.75 -19.30
CA ILE A 334 4.66 -9.77 -18.34
C ILE A 334 5.00 -10.48 -17.03
N MET A 335 4.08 -11.30 -16.51
CA MET A 335 4.24 -11.94 -15.19
C MET A 335 4.97 -13.28 -15.27
N GLY A 336 4.88 -13.99 -16.40
CA GLY A 336 5.45 -15.33 -16.59
C GLY A 336 4.62 -16.46 -15.97
N ASP A 337 3.42 -16.14 -15.44
CA ASP A 337 2.53 -17.10 -14.79
C ASP A 337 1.39 -17.52 -15.73
N LEU A 338 0.70 -18.62 -15.41
CA LEU A 338 -0.50 -19.06 -16.14
C LEU A 338 -1.60 -17.97 -16.16
N MET A 339 -2.03 -17.54 -17.34
CA MET A 339 -3.16 -16.61 -17.50
C MET A 339 -4.47 -17.22 -16.97
N LYS A 340 -5.22 -16.46 -16.16
CA LYS A 340 -6.53 -16.86 -15.60
C LYS A 340 -7.70 -16.28 -16.38
N ASP A 341 -7.56 -15.04 -16.83
CA ASP A 341 -8.55 -14.33 -17.65
C ASP A 341 -7.84 -13.62 -18.80
N PRO A 342 -7.46 -14.34 -19.88
CA PRO A 342 -6.72 -13.76 -20.98
C PRO A 342 -7.53 -12.70 -21.73
N VAL A 343 -6.90 -11.56 -22.01
CA VAL A 343 -7.46 -10.43 -22.76
C VAL A 343 -6.53 -9.99 -23.88
N ILE A 344 -7.14 -9.49 -24.95
CA ILE A 344 -6.44 -8.96 -26.13
C ILE A 344 -6.37 -7.44 -26.00
N LEU A 345 -5.15 -6.91 -26.07
CA LEU A 345 -4.89 -5.47 -26.11
C LEU A 345 -5.12 -4.92 -27.53
N PRO A 346 -5.31 -3.59 -27.70
CA PRO A 346 -5.34 -2.97 -29.02
C PRO A 346 -4.09 -3.25 -29.87
N SER A 347 -2.94 -3.45 -29.21
CA SER A 347 -1.68 -3.86 -29.84
C SER A 347 -1.65 -5.33 -30.30
N LYS A 348 -2.74 -6.08 -30.06
CA LYS A 348 -2.91 -7.53 -30.31
C LYS A 348 -2.09 -8.46 -29.43
N HIS A 349 -1.34 -7.92 -28.46
CA HIS A 349 -0.73 -8.76 -27.42
C HIS A 349 -1.83 -9.34 -26.51
N ILE A 350 -1.58 -10.53 -26.00
CA ILE A 350 -2.47 -11.22 -25.07
C ILE A 350 -1.79 -11.21 -23.70
N VAL A 351 -2.53 -10.81 -22.68
CA VAL A 351 -2.09 -10.71 -21.29
C VAL A 351 -3.24 -11.13 -20.38
N ASP A 352 -2.96 -11.43 -19.12
CA ASP A 352 -4.01 -11.62 -18.12
C ASP A 352 -4.69 -10.27 -17.80
N ARG A 353 -6.02 -10.29 -17.60
CA ARG A 353 -6.79 -9.10 -17.23
C ARG A 353 -6.25 -8.42 -15.98
N GLY A 354 -5.89 -9.19 -14.95
CA GLY A 354 -5.35 -8.66 -13.70
C GLY A 354 -4.05 -7.88 -13.94
N THR A 355 -3.15 -8.45 -14.75
CA THR A 355 -1.87 -7.84 -15.13
C THR A 355 -2.07 -6.50 -15.83
N ILE A 356 -2.90 -6.43 -16.87
CA ILE A 356 -3.08 -5.17 -17.61
C ILE A 356 -3.82 -4.13 -16.79
N VAL A 357 -4.83 -4.51 -16.01
CA VAL A 357 -5.54 -3.56 -15.14
C VAL A 357 -4.55 -2.94 -14.14
N GLN A 358 -3.68 -3.76 -13.53
CA GLN A 358 -2.65 -3.27 -12.63
C GLN A 358 -1.64 -2.33 -13.32
N HIS A 359 -1.22 -2.67 -14.55
CA HIS A 359 -0.34 -1.82 -15.35
C HIS A 359 -0.97 -0.44 -15.60
N LEU A 360 -2.22 -0.42 -16.09
CA LEU A 360 -2.93 0.81 -16.46
C LEU A 360 -3.30 1.70 -15.27
N LEU A 361 -3.38 1.13 -14.06
CA LEU A 361 -3.51 1.91 -12.84
C LEU A 361 -2.24 2.72 -12.51
N SER A 362 -1.09 2.35 -13.07
CA SER A 362 0.21 2.99 -12.82
C SER A 362 0.71 3.78 -14.04
N ASP A 363 0.60 3.24 -15.25
CA ASP A 363 0.91 3.91 -16.51
C ASP A 363 -0.24 3.64 -17.51
N PRO A 364 -1.05 4.65 -17.90
CA PRO A 364 -2.21 4.48 -18.78
C PRO A 364 -1.80 4.33 -20.26
N LYS A 365 -0.88 3.40 -20.51
CA LYS A 365 -0.30 3.10 -21.82
C LYS A 365 -0.19 1.61 -22.00
N ASP A 366 -0.18 1.18 -23.25
CA ASP A 366 0.06 -0.20 -23.61
C ASP A 366 1.52 -0.58 -23.25
N PRO A 367 1.75 -1.68 -22.50
CA PRO A 367 3.09 -2.03 -22.00
C PRO A 367 4.09 -2.38 -23.11
N PHE A 368 3.61 -2.72 -24.32
CA PHE A 368 4.45 -3.15 -25.44
C PHE A 368 4.70 -2.01 -26.44
N THR A 369 3.69 -1.17 -26.69
CA THR A 369 3.73 -0.13 -27.73
C THR A 369 3.83 1.28 -27.16
N ARG A 370 3.59 1.45 -25.85
CA ARG A 370 3.52 2.73 -25.13
C ARG A 370 2.44 3.69 -25.65
N GLN A 371 1.50 3.20 -26.44
CA GLN A 371 0.35 3.99 -26.90
C GLN A 371 -0.66 4.17 -25.77
N PRO A 372 -1.31 5.33 -25.64
CA PRO A 372 -2.35 5.53 -24.62
C PRO A 372 -3.45 4.48 -24.75
N MET A 373 -3.83 3.87 -23.63
CA MET A 373 -4.95 2.93 -23.58
C MET A 373 -5.64 2.94 -22.22
N THR A 374 -6.86 2.43 -22.20
CA THR A 374 -7.70 2.29 -21.02
C THR A 374 -8.13 0.84 -20.84
N VAL A 375 -8.66 0.52 -19.66
CA VAL A 375 -9.16 -0.83 -19.36
C VAL A 375 -10.35 -1.19 -20.27
N ASP A 376 -11.11 -0.22 -20.74
CA ASP A 376 -12.27 -0.44 -21.61
C ASP A 376 -11.85 -0.85 -23.04
N ASP A 377 -10.59 -0.62 -23.42
CA ASP A 377 -10.05 -0.99 -24.73
C ASP A 377 -9.69 -2.48 -24.84
N VAL A 378 -9.71 -3.24 -23.73
CA VAL A 378 -9.31 -4.65 -23.71
C VAL A 378 -10.47 -5.58 -24.05
N ILE A 379 -10.21 -6.57 -24.91
CA ILE A 379 -11.24 -7.52 -25.37
C ILE A 379 -11.00 -8.89 -24.72
N PRO A 380 -12.00 -9.52 -24.08
CA PRO A 380 -11.85 -10.88 -23.54
C PRO A 380 -11.45 -11.91 -24.61
N HIS A 381 -10.43 -12.73 -24.35
CA HIS A 381 -10.03 -13.82 -25.24
C HIS A 381 -10.65 -15.16 -24.79
N THR A 382 -11.96 -15.32 -24.98
CA THR A 382 -12.71 -16.49 -24.49
C THR A 382 -12.17 -17.83 -25.00
N GLU A 383 -11.75 -17.90 -26.28
CA GLU A 383 -11.21 -19.15 -26.84
C GLU A 383 -9.91 -19.61 -26.17
N LEU A 384 -9.02 -18.67 -25.81
CA LEU A 384 -7.77 -19.02 -25.12
C LEU A 384 -8.06 -19.43 -23.69
N LYS A 385 -9.02 -18.75 -23.04
CA LYS A 385 -9.49 -19.12 -21.70
C LYS A 385 -10.00 -20.56 -21.67
N ASP A 386 -10.82 -20.95 -22.64
CA ASP A 386 -11.34 -22.33 -22.73
C ASP A 386 -10.22 -23.35 -22.96
N LYS A 387 -9.21 -23.02 -23.77
CA LYS A 387 -8.02 -23.86 -23.97
C LYS A 387 -7.20 -24.03 -22.69
N ILE A 388 -6.98 -22.94 -21.96
CA ILE A 388 -6.26 -22.95 -20.68
C ILE A 388 -7.00 -23.81 -19.66
N GLU A 389 -8.32 -23.63 -19.51
CA GLU A 389 -9.12 -24.41 -18.57
C GLU A 389 -9.13 -25.90 -18.92
N LYS A 390 -9.21 -26.24 -20.22
CA LYS A 390 -9.12 -27.63 -20.68
C LYS A 390 -7.75 -28.24 -20.35
N TRP A 391 -6.67 -27.54 -20.68
CA TRP A 391 -5.30 -27.97 -20.40
C TRP A 391 -5.07 -28.18 -18.90
N LYS A 392 -5.54 -27.23 -18.08
CA LYS A 392 -5.46 -27.30 -16.62
C LYS A 392 -6.21 -28.53 -16.08
N GLY A 393 -7.41 -28.79 -16.60
CA GLY A 393 -8.21 -29.97 -16.24
C GLY A 393 -7.50 -31.29 -16.58
N GLU A 394 -6.90 -31.39 -17.76
CA GLU A 394 -6.12 -32.57 -18.19
C GLU A 394 -4.91 -32.81 -17.29
N ARG A 395 -4.17 -31.76 -16.93
CA ARG A 395 -3.01 -31.84 -16.03
C ARG A 395 -3.38 -32.28 -14.61
N ILE A 396 -4.41 -31.66 -14.03
CA ILE A 396 -4.90 -32.03 -12.69
C ILE A 396 -5.41 -33.48 -12.67
N ALA A 397 -6.10 -33.93 -13.73
CA ALA A 397 -6.56 -35.30 -13.84
C ALA A 397 -5.37 -36.29 -13.92
N ALA A 398 -4.34 -35.95 -14.71
CA ALA A 398 -3.13 -36.76 -14.81
C ALA A 398 -2.35 -36.83 -13.49
N ALA A 399 -2.22 -35.72 -12.75
CA ALA A 399 -1.58 -35.69 -11.44
C ALA A 399 -2.34 -36.56 -10.42
N LYS A 400 -3.68 -36.46 -10.39
CA LYS A 400 -4.51 -37.32 -9.53
C LYS A 400 -4.40 -38.80 -9.87
N ALA A 401 -4.35 -39.15 -11.16
CA ALA A 401 -4.19 -40.54 -11.60
C ALA A 401 -2.83 -41.12 -11.17
N ARG A 402 -1.74 -40.33 -11.26
CA ARG A 402 -0.41 -40.74 -10.76
C ARG A 402 -0.41 -40.97 -9.26
N ALA A 403 -0.98 -40.04 -8.48
CA ALA A 403 -1.06 -40.16 -7.03
C ALA A 403 -1.87 -41.39 -6.56
N GLN A 404 -2.91 -41.80 -7.33
CA GLN A 404 -3.68 -43.02 -7.04
C GLN A 404 -2.96 -44.31 -7.44
N GLY A 405 -2.11 -44.27 -8.46
CA GLY A 405 -1.26 -45.40 -8.87
C GLY A 405 -0.19 -45.72 -7.84
N ASP A 406 0.53 -44.71 -7.35
CA ASP A 406 1.63 -44.88 -6.38
C ASP A 406 1.14 -45.35 -4.99
N ALA A 407 -0.11 -45.04 -4.62
CA ALA A 407 -0.72 -45.52 -3.37
C ALA A 407 -1.12 -47.02 -3.41
N MET A 408 -1.35 -47.59 -4.60
CA MET A 408 -1.63 -49.03 -4.77
C MET A 408 -0.35 -49.87 -4.78
N ASP A 409 0.79 -49.31 -5.18
CA ASP A 409 2.08 -50.02 -5.23
C ASP A 409 2.76 -50.09 -3.85
N THR A 410 2.47 -49.15 -2.95
CA THR A 410 3.06 -49.09 -1.59
C THR A 410 2.32 -49.94 -0.54
N THR A 411 1.25 -50.64 -0.91
CA THR A 411 0.50 -51.56 -0.04
C THR A 411 0.79 -53.03 -0.30
N GLN A 412 1.73 -53.33 -1.19
CA GLN A 412 2.27 -54.67 -1.44
C GLN A 412 3.76 -54.73 -1.08
N ASP A 413 4.10 -54.64 0.20
CA ASP A 413 5.35 -55.19 0.75
C ASP A 413 5.20 -55.53 2.24
#